data_AF-A0A412PLV7-F1
#
_entry.id   AF-A0A412PLV7-F1
#
_cell.length_a   1.000
_cell.length_b   1.000
_cell.length_c   1.000
_cell.angle_alpha   90.00
_cell.angle_beta   90.00
_cell.angle_gamma   90.00
#
_symmetry.space_group_name_H-M   'P 1'
#
loop_
_entity.id
_entity.type
_entity.pdbx_description
1 polymer ?
#
loop_
_entity_poly.entity_id
_entity_poly.type
_entity_poly.pdbx_seq_one_letter_code
_entity_poly.pdbx_strand_id
1 'polypeptide(L)' 'MAFIPKEKEISKIIEETNQPAAQPIFTANNTSFERKKQFQFTLKPSNREKLDRLAKAAGARSASDYLDRLLESME' A
#
# COMPACT_ATOMS: atom_id res chain seq x y z
N MET A 1 -31.37 19.78 -39.25
CA MET A 1 -30.58 18.59 -39.63
C MET A 1 -30.92 17.47 -38.66
N ALA A 2 -31.37 16.31 -39.13
CA ALA A 2 -31.78 15.20 -38.27
C ALA A 2 -30.55 14.37 -37.85
N PHE A 3 -30.45 14.06 -36.55
CA PHE A 3 -29.41 13.19 -36.00
C PHE A 3 -29.67 11.75 -36.48
N ILE A 4 -28.72 11.18 -37.21
CA ILE A 4 -28.79 9.78 -37.67
C ILE A 4 -28.02 8.93 -36.65
N PRO A 5 -28.71 8.10 -35.84
CA PRO A 5 -28.05 7.28 -34.84
C PRO A 5 -27.23 6.18 -35.52
N LYS A 6 -25.91 6.19 -35.28
CA LYS A 6 -24.95 5.23 -35.84
C LYS A 6 -24.65 4.09 -34.89
N GLU A 7 -25.70 3.47 -34.37
CA GLU A 7 -25.61 2.41 -33.34
C GLU A 7 -24.72 1.24 -33.76
N LYS A 8 -24.74 0.89 -35.05
CA LYS A 8 -23.94 -0.22 -35.63
C LYS A 8 -22.44 0.04 -35.64
N GLU A 9 -22.02 1.30 -35.77
CA GLU A 9 -20.60 1.67 -35.69
C GLU A 9 -20.14 1.58 -34.22
N ILE A 10 -21.01 1.98 -33.28
CA ILE A 10 -20.74 1.94 -31.85
C ILE A 10 -20.62 0.49 -31.35
N SER A 11 -21.45 -0.44 -31.83
CA SER A 11 -21.39 -1.85 -31.44
C SER A 11 -20.04 -2.49 -31.78
N LYS A 12 -19.53 -2.23 -33.00
CA LYS A 12 -18.24 -2.78 -33.46
C LYS A 12 -17.06 -2.29 -32.62
N ILE A 13 -17.05 -1.02 -32.26
CA ILE A 13 -15.96 -0.42 -31.47
C ILE A 13 -15.94 -1.01 -30.05
N ILE A 14 -17.12 -1.26 -29.46
CA ILE A 14 -17.22 -1.90 -28.14
C ILE A 14 -16.73 -3.35 -28.20
N GLU A 15 -17.09 -4.10 -29.25
CA GLU A 15 -16.63 -5.49 -29.44
C GLU A 15 -15.11 -5.58 -29.67
N GLU A 16 -14.54 -4.68 -30.47
CA GLU A 16 -13.09 -4.61 -30.74
C GLU A 16 -12.27 -4.21 -29.49
N THR A 17 -12.86 -3.41 -28.59
CA THR A 17 -12.22 -3.01 -27.32
C THR A 17 -12.44 -3.99 -26.16
N ASN A 18 -13.29 -5.00 -26.34
CA ASN A 18 -13.58 -6.04 -25.34
C ASN A 18 -12.61 -7.22 -25.40
N GLN A 19 -11.41 -7.03 -25.96
CA GLN A 19 -10.32 -7.95 -25.68
C GLN A 19 -9.96 -7.78 -24.20
N PRO A 20 -10.04 -8.84 -23.37
CA PRO A 20 -9.57 -8.75 -22.00
C PRO A 20 -8.06 -8.55 -22.08
N ALA A 21 -7.61 -7.30 -21.98
CA ALA A 21 -6.23 -7.00 -21.71
C ALA A 21 -5.87 -7.83 -20.48
N ALA A 22 -4.99 -8.81 -20.68
CA ALA A 22 -4.53 -9.67 -19.61
C ALA A 22 -4.00 -8.76 -18.51
N GLN A 23 -4.79 -8.57 -17.45
CA GLN A 23 -4.32 -7.83 -16.31
C GLN A 23 -3.08 -8.58 -15.83
N PRO A 24 -1.94 -7.91 -15.63
CA PRO A 24 -0.78 -8.57 -15.08
C PRO A 24 -1.22 -9.14 -13.74
N ILE A 25 -1.37 -10.46 -13.69
CA ILE A 25 -1.52 -11.19 -12.44
C ILE A 25 -0.19 -10.93 -11.75
N PHE A 26 -0.17 -9.99 -10.81
CA PHE A 26 0.91 -9.84 -9.86
C PHE A 26 0.94 -11.12 -9.04
N THR A 27 1.62 -12.13 -9.60
CA THR A 27 2.07 -13.27 -8.84
C THR A 27 2.93 -12.68 -7.74
N ALA A 28 2.43 -12.77 -6.51
CA ALA A 28 3.15 -12.36 -5.31
C ALA A 28 4.29 -13.36 -5.06
N ASN A 29 5.17 -13.51 -6.04
CA ASN A 29 6.30 -14.39 -5.98
C ASN A 29 7.50 -13.58 -5.47
N ASN A 30 7.80 -13.80 -4.20
CA ASN A 30 9.14 -13.73 -3.62
C ASN A 30 9.91 -12.42 -3.82
N THR A 31 9.44 -11.36 -3.18
CA THR A 31 10.38 -10.50 -2.46
C THR A 31 10.27 -10.87 -0.98
N SER A 32 11.41 -11.13 -0.35
CA SER A 32 11.59 -11.44 1.08
C SER A 32 11.23 -10.26 2.00
N PHE A 33 10.27 -9.43 1.59
CA PHE A 33 9.82 -8.26 2.32
C PHE A 33 8.74 -8.70 3.29
N GLU A 34 9.08 -8.74 4.57
CA GLU A 34 8.10 -8.98 5.61
C GLU A 34 7.10 -7.82 5.63
N ARG A 35 5.81 -8.15 5.55
CA ARG A 35 4.75 -7.14 5.63
C ARG A 35 4.60 -6.69 7.07
N LYS A 36 4.58 -5.37 7.28
CA LYS A 36 4.27 -4.79 8.59
C LYS A 36 2.87 -5.23 9.04
N LYS A 37 2.80 -5.86 10.20
CA LYS A 37 1.55 -6.23 10.88
C LYS A 37 1.31 -5.29 12.06
N GLN A 38 0.04 -5.09 12.40
CA GLN A 38 -0.30 -4.38 13.63
C GLN A 38 -0.13 -5.31 14.82
N PHE A 39 0.65 -4.87 15.81
CA PHE A 39 0.80 -5.54 17.10
C PHE A 39 0.30 -4.63 18.21
N GLN A 40 -0.36 -5.21 19.21
CA GLN A 40 -0.77 -4.50 20.41
C GLN A 40 0.21 -4.82 21.54
N PHE A 41 0.72 -3.77 22.19
CA PHE A 41 1.67 -3.87 23.29
C PHE A 41 1.19 -3.06 24.48
N THR A 42 1.42 -3.59 25.67
CA THR A 42 1.21 -2.87 26.93
C THR A 42 2.54 -2.27 27.38
N LEU A 43 2.52 -0.97 27.69
CA LEU A 43 3.70 -0.23 28.12
C LEU A 43 3.33 0.62 29.34
N LYS A 44 4.31 0.86 30.22
CA LYS A 44 4.15 1.89 31.26
C LYS A 44 4.00 3.26 30.57
N PRO A 45 3.14 4.17 31.07
CA PRO A 45 2.96 5.49 30.48
C PRO A 45 4.28 6.27 30.33
N SER A 46 5.14 6.22 31.34
CA SER A 46 6.46 6.86 31.31
C SER A 46 7.37 6.33 30.21
N ASN A 47 7.29 5.04 29.89
CA ASN A 47 8.08 4.45 28.82
C ASN A 47 7.52 4.83 27.44
N ARG A 48 6.18 4.95 27.33
CA ARG A 48 5.55 5.44 26.10
C ARG A 48 6.00 6.85 25.77
N GLU A 49 6.01 7.75 26.76
CA GLU A 49 6.49 9.12 26.54
C GLU A 49 7.97 9.18 26.13
N LYS A 50 8.82 8.37 26.77
CA LYS A 50 10.24 8.26 26.40
C LYS A 50 10.38 7.82 24.94
N LEU A 51 9.61 6.82 24.53
CA LEU A 51 9.63 6.32 23.15
C LEU A 51 9.18 7.39 22.16
N ASP A 52 8.12 8.14 22.46
CA ASP A 52 7.67 9.23 21.60
C ASP A 52 8.72 10.36 21.49
N ARG A 53 9.47 10.65 22.57
CA ARG A 53 10.59 11.61 22.54
C ARG A 53 11.75 11.09 21.70
N LEU A 54 12.13 9.82 21.85
CA LEU A 54 13.20 9.19 21.08
C LEU A 54 12.86 9.14 19.58
N ALA A 55 11.64 8.77 19.23
CA ALA A 55 11.18 8.75 17.85
C ALA A 55 11.28 10.13 17.20
N LYS A 56 10.86 11.19 17.90
CA LYS A 56 10.98 12.58 17.43
C LYS A 56 12.45 12.99 17.27
N ALA A 57 13.30 12.66 18.24
CA ALA A 57 14.72 12.99 18.20
C ALA A 57 15.45 12.28 17.04
N ALA A 58 15.06 11.05 16.72
CA ALA A 58 15.59 10.28 15.60
C ALA A 58 14.99 10.68 14.23
N GLY A 59 14.07 11.65 14.18
CA GLY A 59 13.38 12.04 12.94
C GLY A 59 12.47 10.94 12.37
N ALA A 60 12.03 9.99 13.20
CA ALA A 60 11.13 8.93 12.79
C ALA A 60 9.70 9.47 12.59
N ARG A 61 8.95 8.86 11.67
CA ARG A 61 7.57 9.29 11.37
C ARG A 61 6.60 8.96 12.50
N SER A 62 6.88 7.91 13.27
CA SER A 62 6.08 7.48 14.41
C SER A 62 6.90 6.64 15.38
N ALA A 63 6.33 6.42 16.56
CA ALA A 63 6.79 5.44 17.54
C ALA A 63 7.06 4.05 16.93
N SER A 64 6.12 3.55 16.11
CA SER A 64 6.22 2.24 15.48
C SER A 64 7.33 2.19 14.42
N ASP A 65 7.47 3.25 13.62
CA ASP A 65 8.54 3.37 12.61
C ASP A 65 9.92 3.44 13.27
N TYR A 66 10.04 4.14 14.39
CA TYR A 66 11.26 4.15 15.19
C TYR A 66 11.60 2.76 15.74
N LEU A 67 10.63 2.06 16.31
CA LEU A 67 10.82 0.71 16.84
C LEU A 67 11.26 -0.28 15.77
N ASP A 68 10.62 -0.24 14.60
CA ASP A 68 10.90 -1.12 13.48
C ASP A 68 12.36 -0.95 13.01
N ARG A 69 12.78 0.30 12.77
CA ARG A 69 14.18 0.61 12.39
C ARG A 69 15.18 0.27 13.49
N LEU A 70 14.81 0.51 14.75
CA LEU A 70 15.67 0.19 15.88
C LEU A 70 15.94 -1.31 15.94
N LEU A 71 14.91 -2.14 15.76
CA LEU A 71 15.03 -3.60 15.74
C LEU A 71 15.84 -4.07 14.53
N GLU A 72 15.60 -3.53 13.33
CA GLU A 72 16.40 -3.80 12.13
C GLU A 72 17.89 -3.45 12.32
N SER A 73 18.21 -2.48 13.19
CA SER A 73 19.60 -2.08 13.47
C SER A 73 20.29 -2.87 14.58
N MET A 74 19.53 -3.66 15.35
CA MET A 74 20.04 -4.44 16.49
C MET A 74 20.45 -5.87 16.10
N GLU A 75 20.09 -6.34 14.91
CA GLU A 75 20.59 -7.57 14.28
C GLU A 75 21.93 -7.35 13.57
#